data_AF-A0A951AKD1-F1
#
_entry.id   AF-A0A951AKD1-F1
#
_cell.length_a   1.000
_cell.length_b   1.000
_cell.length_c   1.000
_cell.angle_alpha   90.00
_cell.angle_beta   90.00
_cell.angle_gamma   90.00
#
_symmetry.space_group_name_H-M   'P 1'
#
loop_
_entity.id
_entity.type
_entity.pdbx_description
1 polymer ?
#
loop_
_entity_poly.entity_id
_entity_poly.type
_entity_poly.pdbx_seq_one_letter_code
_entity_poly.pdbx_strand_id
1 'polypeptide(L)'
;WWIEPVLGSLSEWPLMLGAMLLTALNDNAAITYLASLVPGFSDSLKYAVVAGAVAGGGLTVIANAPNPAGQSILISRFGDEGVSPLKLFLWALIPTAIMGAIFMSLR
;
A
#
# COMPACT_ATOMS: atom_id res chain seq x y z
N TRP A 1 -4.76 -14.51 -14.22
CA TRP A 1 -3.98 -13.35 -14.75
C TRP A 1 -2.55 -13.40 -14.22
N TRP A 2 -1.61 -12.58 -14.72
CA TRP A 2 -0.16 -12.84 -14.57
C TRP A 2 0.38 -12.91 -13.13
N ILE A 3 -0.19 -12.13 -12.19
CA ILE A 3 0.24 -12.10 -10.78
C ILE A 3 -0.53 -13.07 -9.86
N GLU A 4 -1.54 -13.77 -10.37
CA GLU A 4 -2.41 -14.68 -9.61
C GLU A 4 -1.63 -15.87 -8.99
N PRO A 5 -0.73 -16.57 -9.73
CA PRO A 5 0.03 -17.68 -9.14
C PRO A 5 0.97 -17.21 -8.02
N VAL A 6 1.47 -15.97 -8.12
CA VAL A 6 2.35 -15.38 -7.10
C VAL A 6 1.55 -15.14 -5.83
N LEU A 7 0.43 -14.41 -5.91
CA LEU A 7 -0.38 -14.11 -4.72
C LEU A 7 -1.03 -15.35 -4.11
N GLY A 8 -1.44 -16.32 -4.93
CA GLY A 8 -1.97 -17.61 -4.48
C GLY A 8 -0.97 -18.48 -3.71
N SER A 9 0.34 -18.25 -3.89
CA SER A 9 1.39 -19.01 -3.21
C SER A 9 1.79 -18.44 -1.84
N LEU A 10 1.33 -17.25 -1.49
CA LEU A 10 1.77 -16.52 -0.29
C LEU A 10 0.84 -16.77 0.91
N SER A 11 1.44 -16.92 2.09
CA SER A 11 0.72 -16.81 3.36
C SER A 11 0.44 -15.35 3.72
N GLU A 12 -0.36 -15.12 4.76
CA GLU A 12 -0.90 -13.80 5.09
C GLU A 12 0.17 -12.69 5.25
N TRP A 13 1.27 -12.94 5.97
CA TRP A 13 2.31 -11.94 6.18
C TRP A 13 3.08 -11.57 4.88
N PRO A 14 3.62 -12.54 4.12
CA PRO A 14 4.19 -12.26 2.80
C PRO A 14 3.20 -11.60 1.84
N LEU A 15 1.94 -12.01 1.87
CA LEU A 15 0.88 -11.44 1.02
C LEU A 15 0.59 -9.97 1.39
N MET A 16 0.53 -9.66 2.68
CA MET A 16 0.38 -8.29 3.18
C MET A 16 1.56 -7.41 2.75
N LEU A 17 2.80 -7.87 2.94
CA LEU A 17 4.00 -7.13 2.53
C LEU A 17 4.07 -6.96 1.01
N GLY A 18 3.69 -7.99 0.25
CA GLY A 18 3.59 -7.91 -1.21
C GLY A 18 2.57 -6.87 -1.66
N ALA A 19 1.37 -6.87 -1.06
CA ALA A 19 0.35 -5.87 -1.34
C ALA A 19 0.79 -4.45 -0.97
N MET A 20 1.52 -4.29 0.15
CA MET A 20 2.09 -3.01 0.59
C MET A 20 3.11 -2.46 -0.41
N LEU A 21 3.98 -3.30 -0.95
CA LEU A 21 4.96 -2.89 -1.96
C LEU A 21 4.27 -2.58 -3.30
N LEU A 22 3.31 -3.41 -3.70
CA LEU A 22 2.57 -3.21 -4.94
C LEU A 22 1.77 -1.91 -4.90
N THR A 23 1.09 -1.59 -3.79
CA THR A 23 0.33 -0.34 -3.66
C THR A 23 1.25 0.88 -3.54
N ALA A 24 2.49 0.73 -3.08
CA ALA A 24 3.42 1.86 -3.08
C ALA A 24 3.71 2.36 -4.51
N LEU A 25 3.46 1.53 -5.52
CA LEU A 25 3.68 1.85 -6.94
C LEU A 25 2.39 1.87 -7.76
N ASN A 26 1.26 1.45 -7.19
CA ASN A 26 -0.02 1.29 -7.88
C ASN A 26 -1.18 1.76 -6.98
N ASP A 27 -2.32 2.04 -7.58
CA ASP A 27 -3.50 2.46 -6.82
C ASP A 27 -4.00 1.37 -5.83
N ASN A 28 -4.33 1.78 -4.60
CA ASN A 28 -4.80 0.87 -3.55
C ASN A 28 -6.13 0.17 -3.91
N ALA A 29 -7.03 0.84 -4.63
CA ALA A 29 -8.28 0.27 -5.09
C ALA A 29 -8.02 -0.79 -6.18
N ALA A 30 -7.01 -0.57 -7.03
CA ALA A 30 -6.62 -1.57 -8.02
C ALA A 30 -6.08 -2.85 -7.36
N ILE A 31 -5.19 -2.73 -6.37
CA ILE A 31 -4.64 -3.90 -5.66
C ILE A 31 -5.74 -4.68 -4.92
N THR A 32 -6.64 -3.98 -4.22
CA THR A 32 -7.75 -4.61 -3.51
C THR A 32 -8.76 -5.25 -4.46
N TYR A 33 -9.05 -4.61 -5.60
CA TYR A 33 -9.89 -5.20 -6.65
C TYR A 33 -9.26 -6.47 -7.23
N LEU A 34 -7.97 -6.45 -7.58
CA LEU A 34 -7.26 -7.64 -8.07
C LEU A 34 -7.31 -8.80 -7.07
N ALA A 35 -7.18 -8.52 -5.77
CA ALA A 35 -7.30 -9.54 -4.73
C ALA A 35 -8.69 -10.18 -4.67
N SER A 36 -9.76 -9.41 -4.94
CA SER A 36 -11.13 -9.92 -5.00
C SER A 36 -11.35 -10.88 -6.17
N LEU A 37 -10.51 -10.79 -7.20
CA LEU A 37 -10.57 -11.66 -8.39
C LEU A 37 -9.77 -12.96 -8.23
N VAL A 38 -9.00 -13.16 -7.14
CA VAL A 38 -8.26 -14.40 -6.91
C VAL A 38 -9.21 -15.49 -6.40
N PRO A 39 -9.45 -16.57 -7.17
CA PRO A 39 -10.32 -17.65 -6.71
C PRO A 39 -9.70 -18.37 -5.52
N GLY A 40 -10.52 -18.74 -4.54
CA GLY A 40 -10.07 -19.55 -3.40
C GLY A 40 -9.33 -18.79 -2.30
N PHE A 41 -9.20 -17.46 -2.39
CA PHE A 41 -8.72 -16.65 -1.27
C PHE A 41 -9.69 -16.74 -0.09
N SER A 42 -9.17 -17.20 1.05
CA SER A 42 -9.87 -17.14 2.33
C SER A 42 -10.07 -15.68 2.76
N ASP A 43 -11.01 -15.45 3.67
CA ASP A 43 -11.27 -14.09 4.15
C ASP A 43 -10.05 -13.47 4.86
N SER A 44 -9.22 -14.31 5.50
CA SER A 44 -7.96 -13.86 6.09
C SER A 44 -6.92 -13.42 5.04
N LEU A 45 -6.83 -14.12 3.89
CA LEU A 45 -5.93 -13.71 2.80
C LEU A 45 -6.42 -12.43 2.12
N LYS A 46 -7.74 -12.28 1.93
CA LYS A 46 -8.33 -11.02 1.44
C LYS A 46 -8.03 -9.88 2.40
N TYR A 47 -8.22 -10.09 3.70
CA TYR A 47 -7.88 -9.12 4.73
C TYR A 47 -6.40 -8.74 4.67
N ALA A 48 -5.49 -9.70 4.55
CA ALA A 48 -4.06 -9.44 4.46
C ALA A 48 -3.70 -8.54 3.27
N VAL A 49 -4.32 -8.74 2.10
CA VAL A 49 -4.12 -7.84 0.95
C VAL A 49 -4.66 -6.44 1.22
N VAL A 50 -5.87 -6.33 1.77
CA VAL A 50 -6.46 -5.02 2.11
C VAL A 50 -5.60 -4.29 3.14
N ALA A 51 -5.14 -4.99 4.18
CA ALA A 51 -4.24 -4.45 5.20
C ALA A 51 -2.95 -3.90 4.57
N GLY A 52 -2.33 -4.66 3.67
CA GLY A 52 -1.15 -4.21 2.94
C GLY A 52 -1.42 -3.01 2.04
N ALA A 53 -2.50 -3.06 1.25
CA ALA A 53 -2.90 -1.98 0.34
C ALA A 53 -3.22 -0.67 1.08
N VAL A 54 -3.85 -0.75 2.25
CA VAL A 54 -4.16 0.44 3.06
C VAL A 54 -2.90 0.95 3.77
N ALA A 55 -2.11 0.08 4.41
CA ALA A 55 -0.90 0.50 5.12
C ALA A 55 0.19 1.07 4.19
N GLY A 56 0.32 0.51 2.99
CA GLY A 56 1.30 0.94 1.98
C GLY A 56 0.89 2.18 1.18
N GLY A 57 -0.38 2.57 1.20
CA GLY A 57 -0.90 3.68 0.38
C GLY A 57 -0.26 5.04 0.70
N GLY A 58 0.40 5.20 1.85
CA GLY A 58 1.13 6.41 2.21
C GLY A 58 2.61 6.43 1.80
N LEU A 59 3.16 5.31 1.28
CA LEU A 59 4.59 5.18 1.00
C LEU A 59 5.09 6.08 -0.12
N THR A 60 4.23 6.41 -1.08
CA THR A 60 4.61 7.27 -2.21
C THR A 60 3.47 8.20 -2.60
N VAL A 61 3.82 9.25 -3.33
CA VAL A 61 2.84 10.19 -3.90
C VAL A 61 1.94 9.53 -4.95
N ILE A 62 2.42 8.50 -5.66
CA ILE A 62 1.70 7.89 -6.78
C ILE A 62 0.74 6.77 -6.36
N ALA A 63 0.77 6.37 -5.09
CA ALA A 63 0.04 5.23 -4.57
C ALA A 63 -1.49 5.38 -4.56
N ASN A 64 -2.02 6.61 -4.64
CA ASN A 64 -3.46 6.88 -4.74
C ASN A 64 -3.71 8.35 -5.13
N ALA A 65 -4.91 8.67 -5.61
CA ALA A 65 -5.28 10.03 -6.02
C ALA A 65 -5.27 11.11 -4.89
N PRO A 66 -5.59 10.79 -3.62
CA PRO A 66 -5.44 11.74 -2.51
C PRO A 66 -4.01 12.27 -2.29
N ASN A 67 -2.98 11.46 -2.52
CA ASN A 67 -1.60 11.87 -2.23
C ASN A 67 -1.10 13.05 -3.11
N PRO A 68 -1.26 13.04 -4.45
CA PRO A 68 -0.94 14.19 -5.30
C PRO A 68 -1.79 15.43 -4.97
N ALA A 69 -3.06 15.23 -4.57
CA ALA A 69 -3.91 16.32 -4.14
C ALA A 69 -3.41 16.96 -2.83
N GLY A 70 -2.98 16.15 -1.86
CA GLY A 70 -2.34 16.64 -0.64
C GLY A 70 -1.03 17.36 -0.93
N GLN A 71 -0.23 16.83 -1.84
CA GLN A 71 1.00 17.49 -2.28
C GLN A 71 0.73 18.84 -2.93
N SER A 72 -0.27 18.96 -3.81
CA SER A 72 -0.58 20.23 -4.49
C SER A 72 -1.07 21.31 -3.53
N ILE A 73 -1.80 20.93 -2.47
CA ILE A 73 -2.22 21.84 -1.40
C ILE A 73 -1.01 22.34 -0.60
N LEU A 74 -0.07 21.45 -0.28
CA LEU A 74 1.05 21.76 0.61
C LEU A 74 2.29 22.28 -0.12
N ILE A 75 2.35 22.24 -1.45
CA ILE A 75 3.58 22.53 -2.22
C ILE A 75 4.18 23.92 -1.90
N SER A 76 3.33 24.91 -1.62
CA SER A 76 3.75 26.26 -1.22
C SER A 76 4.55 26.31 0.09
N ARG A 77 4.47 25.26 0.93
CA ARG A 77 5.21 25.14 2.20
C ARG A 77 6.57 24.45 2.05
N PHE A 78 6.87 23.88 0.88
CA PHE A 78 8.08 23.10 0.64
C PHE A 78 9.16 23.84 -0.17
N GLY A 79 8.94 25.12 -0.50
CA GLY A 79 9.88 25.93 -1.28
C GLY A 79 10.02 25.46 -2.74
N ASP A 80 11.04 25.96 -3.42
CA ASP A 80 11.22 25.75 -4.87
C ASP A 80 11.53 24.29 -5.25
N GLU A 81 12.13 23.51 -4.35
CA GLU A 81 12.43 22.09 -4.57
C GLU A 81 11.20 21.17 -4.41
N GLY A 82 10.14 21.65 -3.76
CA GLY A 82 8.94 20.88 -3.50
C GLY A 82 9.13 19.66 -2.59
N VAL A 83 8.26 18.66 -2.73
CA VAL A 83 8.30 17.44 -1.92
C VAL A 83 9.26 16.42 -2.55
N SER A 84 10.35 16.10 -1.85
CA SER A 84 11.28 15.05 -2.28
C SER A 84 10.65 13.64 -2.15
N PRO A 85 10.54 12.87 -3.26
CA PRO A 85 9.94 11.53 -3.22
C PRO A 85 10.68 10.56 -2.29
N LEU A 86 12.02 10.61 -2.28
CA LEU A 86 12.83 9.75 -1.43
C LEU A 86 12.66 10.08 0.05
N LYS A 87 12.67 11.37 0.41
CA LYS A 87 12.44 11.78 1.80
C LYS A 87 11.04 11.38 2.27
N LEU A 88 10.01 11.59 1.44
CA LEU A 88 8.65 11.16 1.76
C LEU A 88 8.57 9.65 2.01
N PHE A 89 9.16 8.85 1.11
CA PHE A 89 9.19 7.39 1.26
C PHE A 89 9.86 6.97 2.58
N LEU A 90 11.05 7.51 2.87
CA LEU A 90 11.80 7.18 4.09
C LEU A 90 11.03 7.56 5.37
N TRP A 91 10.38 8.73 5.39
CA TRP A 91 9.58 9.17 6.53
C TRP A 91 8.26 8.41 6.67
N ALA A 92 7.74 7.82 5.58
CA ALA A 92 6.55 6.98 5.61
C ALA A 92 6.81 5.55 6.10
N LEU A 93 8.06 5.07 6.10
CA LEU A 93 8.40 3.68 6.49
C LEU A 93 7.93 3.33 7.91
N ILE A 94 8.20 4.20 8.89
CA ILE A 94 7.83 3.97 10.30
C ILE A 94 6.30 3.90 10.48
N PRO A 95 5.51 4.92 10.07
CA PRO A 95 4.06 4.84 10.22
C PRO A 95 3.43 3.69 9.42
N THR A 96 3.96 3.36 8.24
CA THR A 96 3.52 2.19 7.46
C THR A 96 3.81 0.89 8.19
N ALA A 97 4.99 0.72 8.78
CA ALA A 97 5.32 -0.47 9.56
C ALA A 97 4.44 -0.62 10.81
N ILE A 98 4.18 0.49 11.51
CA ILE A 98 3.27 0.51 12.67
C ILE A 98 1.86 0.09 12.23
N MET A 99 1.31 0.69 11.17
CA MET A 99 -0.02 0.35 10.68
C MET A 99 -0.11 -1.09 10.20
N GLY A 100 0.90 -1.57 9.47
CA GLY A 100 0.97 -2.97 9.04
C GLY A 100 1.01 -3.94 10.23
N ALA A 101 1.79 -3.64 11.26
CA ALA A 101 1.84 -4.44 12.47
C ALA A 101 0.50 -4.43 13.22
N ILE A 102 -0.15 -3.27 13.34
CA ILE A 102 -1.47 -3.12 13.99
C ILE A 102 -2.52 -3.96 13.26
N PHE A 103 -2.66 -3.81 11.94
CA PHE A 103 -3.63 -4.58 11.17
C PHE A 103 -3.42 -6.10 11.30
N MET A 104 -2.16 -6.54 11.33
CA MET A 104 -1.85 -7.97 11.41
C MET A 104 -1.81 -8.51 12.85
N SER A 105 -1.92 -7.67 13.89
CA SER A 105 -1.89 -8.12 15.28
C SER A 105 -3.24 -7.98 16.00
N LEU A 106 -4.12 -7.08 15.53
CA LEU A 106 -5.43 -6.80 16.15
C LEU A 106 -6.62 -7.41 15.38
N ARG A 107 -6.35 -8.46 14.61
CA ARG A 107 -7.31 -9.16 13.74
C ARG A 107 -7.97 -10.34 14.45
#